data_AF-A0A958D105-F1
#
_entry.id   AF-A0A958D105-F1
#
_cell.length_a   1.000
_cell.length_b   1.000
_cell.length_c   1.000
_cell.angle_alpha   90.00
_cell.angle_beta   90.00
_cell.angle_gamma   90.00
#
_symmetry.space_group_name_H-M   'P 1'
#
loop_
_entity.id
_entity.type
_entity.pdbx_description
1 polymer ?
#
loop_
_entity_poly.entity_id
_entity_poly.type
_entity_poly.pdbx_seq_one_letter_code
_entity_poly.pdbx_strand_id
1 'polypeptide(L)'
;MTNDLAFGNWLKQRRKALRLTQKALALKAGCAEITLRKIEAGDLQPSAPLVASLAQALGIDARDLPGLVSLARGTGDGLTARTRLLRPQRPNNLPAQLTPLIGRESDITAVRRRLLADDARLVTLVGPPGVGKTRLSLAVAEDVLDQFDDGVFFVRLAPVTDPDQVAGAIAQALGMQMSGPNPPELQ
;
A
#
# COMPACT_ATOMS: atom_id res chain seq x y z
N MET A 1 -14.38 29.00 -7.75
CA MET A 1 -13.90 27.72 -8.31
C MET A 1 -12.74 27.25 -7.45
N THR A 2 -13.04 26.58 -6.35
CA THR A 2 -12.04 26.23 -5.33
C THR A 2 -11.29 25.01 -5.82
N ASN A 3 -9.97 25.09 -5.88
CA ASN A 3 -9.11 24.03 -6.38
C ASN A 3 -9.14 22.85 -5.38
N ASP A 4 -10.17 21.98 -5.45
CA ASP A 4 -10.39 20.71 -4.70
C ASP A 4 -9.30 19.64 -4.92
N LEU A 5 -8.14 20.13 -5.33
CA LEU A 5 -7.21 19.56 -6.26
C LEU A 5 -5.76 19.94 -5.82
N ALA A 6 -5.61 20.89 -4.89
CA ALA A 6 -4.34 21.29 -4.28
C ALA A 6 -3.86 20.30 -3.21
N PHE A 7 -2.53 20.19 -3.03
CA PHE A 7 -1.88 19.35 -2.01
C PHE A 7 -2.48 19.52 -0.61
N GLY A 8 -2.84 20.75 -0.23
CA GLY A 8 -3.48 21.03 1.07
C GLY A 8 -4.81 20.31 1.28
N ASN A 9 -5.65 20.24 0.24
CA ASN A 9 -6.94 19.53 0.30
C ASN A 9 -6.75 18.02 0.38
N TRP A 10 -5.80 17.47 -0.39
CA TRP A 10 -5.42 16.06 -0.30
C TRP A 10 -4.93 15.72 1.12
N LEU A 11 -4.04 16.53 1.68
CA LEU A 11 -3.48 16.32 3.02
C LEU A 11 -4.58 16.32 4.08
N LYS A 12 -5.51 17.26 3.99
CA LYS A 12 -6.68 17.38 4.86
C LYS A 12 -7.61 16.17 4.76
N GLN A 13 -7.89 15.66 3.56
CA GLN A 13 -8.71 14.46 3.35
C GLN A 13 -8.02 13.21 3.91
N ARG A 14 -6.74 13.00 3.57
CA ARG A 14 -5.98 11.84 4.05
C ARG A 14 -5.86 11.81 5.57
N ARG A 15 -5.58 12.96 6.19
CA ARG A 15 -5.55 13.10 7.64
C ARG A 15 -6.89 12.73 8.29
N LYS A 16 -8.01 13.20 7.72
CA LYS A 16 -9.36 12.87 8.20
C LYS A 16 -9.69 11.38 8.06
N ALA A 17 -9.31 10.75 6.94
CA ALA A 17 -9.50 9.31 6.72
C ALA A 17 -8.78 8.47 7.79
N LEU A 18 -7.61 8.93 8.24
CA LEU A 18 -6.84 8.31 9.33
C LEU A 18 -7.30 8.76 10.74
N ARG A 19 -8.39 9.52 10.84
CA ARG A 19 -8.93 10.08 12.11
C ARG A 19 -7.90 10.89 12.93
N LEU A 20 -6.97 11.57 12.24
CA LEU A 20 -5.94 12.40 12.88
C LEU A 20 -6.38 13.87 13.00
N THR A 21 -6.02 14.51 14.12
CA THR A 21 -6.14 15.97 14.27
C THR A 21 -4.96 16.68 13.61
N GLN A 22 -5.08 17.98 13.34
CA GLN A 22 -3.95 18.78 12.81
C GLN A 22 -2.75 18.73 13.77
N LYS A 23 -2.99 18.98 15.06
CA LYS A 23 -1.98 18.82 16.12
C LYS A 23 -1.29 17.46 16.12
N ALA A 24 -2.05 16.36 16.01
CA ALA A 24 -1.49 15.01 16.04
C ALA A 24 -0.61 14.71 14.82
N LEU A 25 -1.04 15.12 13.62
CA LEU A 25 -0.24 14.93 12.40
C LEU A 25 1.01 15.81 12.43
N ALA A 26 0.90 17.06 12.88
CA ALA A 26 2.02 17.99 12.98
C ALA A 26 3.11 17.45 13.92
N LEU A 27 2.69 16.94 15.09
CA LEU A 27 3.60 16.29 16.04
C LEU A 27 4.31 15.09 15.42
N LYS A 28 3.57 14.20 14.73
CA LYS A 28 4.15 13.04 14.05
C LYS A 28 5.13 13.41 12.92
N ALA A 29 4.86 14.49 12.20
CA ALA A 29 5.70 14.98 11.11
C ALA A 29 6.83 15.93 11.58
N GLY A 30 6.95 16.18 12.88
CA GLY A 30 7.98 17.07 13.43
C GLY A 30 7.83 18.54 13.01
N CYS A 31 6.61 19.01 12.76
CA CYS A 31 6.33 20.40 12.38
C CYS A 31 5.32 21.08 13.32
N ALA A 32 5.26 22.40 13.28
CA ALA A 32 4.31 23.16 14.09
C ALA A 32 2.88 23.02 13.53
N GLU A 33 1.88 22.96 14.41
CA GLU A 33 0.46 22.86 14.02
C GLU A 33 0.03 24.01 13.09
N ILE A 34 0.54 25.22 13.33
CA ILE A 34 0.28 26.38 12.47
C ILE A 34 0.84 26.21 11.06
N THR A 35 1.99 25.53 10.92
CA THR A 35 2.59 25.18 9.61
C THR A 35 1.68 24.21 8.88
N LEU A 36 1.21 23.15 9.55
CA LEU A 36 0.29 22.19 8.97
C LEU A 36 -1.03 22.85 8.54
N ARG A 37 -1.57 23.76 9.37
CA ARG A 37 -2.78 24.51 9.06
C ARG A 37 -2.64 25.37 7.79
N LYS A 38 -1.51 26.07 7.63
CA LYS A 38 -1.23 26.88 6.42
C LYS A 38 -1.08 26.01 5.17
N ILE A 39 -0.43 24.85 5.30
CA ILE A 39 -0.32 23.87 4.20
C ILE A 39 -1.70 23.38 3.77
N GLU A 40 -2.56 22.99 4.71
CA GLU A 40 -3.92 22.52 4.41
C GLU A 40 -4.81 23.61 3.81
N ALA A 41 -4.59 24.87 4.19
CA ALA A 41 -5.27 26.02 3.61
C ALA A 41 -4.77 26.36 2.19
N GLY A 42 -3.60 25.84 1.79
CA GLY A 42 -2.94 26.18 0.53
C GLY A 42 -2.10 27.45 0.58
N ASP A 43 -1.97 28.07 1.76
CA ASP A 43 -1.19 29.30 1.98
C ASP A 43 0.32 29.05 2.06
N LEU A 44 0.74 27.79 2.13
CA LEU A 44 2.15 27.40 2.25
C LEU A 44 2.46 26.15 1.43
N GLN A 45 3.43 26.28 0.53
CA GLN A 45 4.05 25.14 -0.13
C GLN A 45 5.13 24.54 0.78
N PRO A 46 5.03 23.26 1.17
CA PRO A 46 6.01 22.62 2.03
C PRO A 46 7.31 22.28 1.28
N SER A 47 8.42 22.28 2.00
CA SER A 47 9.71 21.81 1.49
C SER A 47 9.71 20.29 1.31
N ALA A 48 10.57 19.77 0.42
CA ALA A 48 10.68 18.32 0.18
C ALA A 48 10.97 17.49 1.44
N PRO A 49 11.85 17.93 2.37
CA PRO A 49 12.04 17.23 3.64
C PRO A 49 10.76 17.15 4.49
N LEU A 50 9.96 18.23 4.51
CA LEU A 50 8.69 18.25 5.23
C LEU A 50 7.65 17.34 4.56
N VAL A 51 7.62 17.28 3.22
CA VAL A 51 6.76 16.34 2.49
C VAL A 51 7.13 14.89 2.82
N ALA A 52 8.42 14.56 2.89
CA ALA A 52 8.87 13.22 3.29
C ALA A 52 8.47 12.88 4.72
N SER A 53 8.61 13.81 5.65
CA SER A 53 8.18 13.62 7.04
C SER A 53 6.66 13.43 7.15
N LEU A 54 5.87 14.22 6.42
CA LEU A 54 4.42 14.05 6.33
C LEU A 54 4.03 12.70 5.70
N ALA A 55 4.73 12.26 4.65
CA ALA A 55 4.52 10.97 4.00
C ALA A 55 4.72 9.82 5.00
N GLN A 56 5.82 9.85 5.74
CA GLN A 56 6.12 8.85 6.77
C GLN A 56 5.05 8.86 7.87
N ALA A 57 4.65 10.04 8.36
CA ALA A 57 3.62 10.18 9.38
C ALA A 57 2.23 9.67 8.93
N LEU A 58 1.96 9.69 7.63
CA LEU A 58 0.72 9.21 7.00
C LEU A 58 0.79 7.75 6.52
N GLY A 59 1.92 7.07 6.73
CA GLY A 59 2.15 5.69 6.27
C GLY A 59 2.18 5.57 4.75
N ILE A 60 2.68 6.59 4.04
CA ILE A 60 2.88 6.55 2.59
C ILE A 60 4.20 5.84 2.30
N ASP A 61 4.16 4.86 1.40
CA ASP A 61 5.33 4.09 0.97
C ASP A 61 6.34 5.01 0.25
N ALA A 62 7.64 4.74 0.43
CA ALA A 62 8.72 5.48 -0.21
C ALA A 62 8.60 5.50 -1.74
N ARG A 63 7.98 4.48 -2.36
CA ARG A 63 7.71 4.41 -3.80
C ARG A 63 6.77 5.51 -4.30
N ASP A 64 5.89 6.02 -3.44
CA ASP A 64 4.89 7.03 -3.77
C ASP A 64 5.38 8.46 -3.46
N LEU A 65 6.51 8.59 -2.75
CA LEU A 65 7.08 9.87 -2.34
C LEU A 65 7.41 10.81 -3.51
N PRO A 66 7.98 10.36 -4.65
CA PRO A 66 8.25 11.26 -5.78
C PRO A 66 6.99 11.90 -6.36
N GLY A 67 5.88 11.15 -6.42
CA GLY A 67 4.58 11.66 -6.86
C GLY A 67 4.01 12.69 -5.88
N LEU A 68 4.18 12.44 -4.58
CA LEU A 68 3.72 13.35 -3.53
C LEU A 68 4.51 14.66 -3.51
N VAL A 69 5.84 14.61 -3.69
CA VAL A 69 6.70 15.79 -3.79
C VAL A 69 6.33 16.62 -5.02
N SER A 70 6.05 15.96 -6.16
CA SER A 70 5.60 16.64 -7.38
C SER A 70 4.26 17.34 -7.18
N LEU A 71 3.32 16.70 -6.48
CA LEU A 71 2.02 17.28 -6.10
C LEU A 71 2.18 18.49 -5.17
N ALA A 72 3.06 18.38 -4.16
CA ALA A 72 3.33 19.44 -3.20
C ALA A 72 3.97 20.69 -3.84
N ARG A 73 4.78 20.48 -4.89
CA ARG A 73 5.44 21.56 -5.65
C ARG A 73 4.57 22.17 -6.74
N GLY A 74 3.42 21.57 -7.06
CA GLY A 74 2.56 22.02 -8.17
C GLY A 74 3.17 21.78 -9.55
N THR A 75 4.20 20.94 -9.65
CA THR A 75 4.94 20.64 -10.88
C THR A 75 4.69 19.18 -11.26
N GLY A 76 3.81 18.92 -12.22
CA GLY A 76 3.62 17.60 -12.82
C GLY A 76 2.22 17.35 -13.38
N ASP A 77 2.09 16.30 -14.19
CA ASP A 77 0.81 15.72 -14.60
C ASP A 77 0.13 15.13 -13.37
N GLY A 78 -0.49 16.03 -12.60
CA GLY A 78 -0.94 15.72 -11.26
C GLY A 78 -1.97 14.60 -11.27
N LEU A 79 -2.76 14.45 -12.33
CA LEU A 79 -3.92 13.55 -12.33
C LEU A 79 -3.53 12.09 -12.03
N THR A 80 -2.44 11.60 -12.60
CA THR A 80 -1.97 10.20 -12.44
C THR A 80 -1.41 9.96 -11.04
N ALA A 81 -0.54 10.86 -10.56
CA ALA A 81 -0.01 10.80 -9.20
C ALA A 81 -1.11 10.99 -8.14
N ARG A 82 -2.08 11.88 -8.40
CA ARG A 82 -3.24 12.16 -7.53
C ARG A 82 -4.17 10.98 -7.42
N THR A 83 -4.45 10.31 -8.54
CA THR A 83 -5.29 9.11 -8.57
C THR A 83 -4.68 8.00 -7.72
N ARG A 84 -3.34 7.85 -7.75
CA ARG A 84 -2.64 6.87 -6.91
C ARG A 84 -2.61 7.30 -5.42
N LEU A 85 -2.34 8.56 -5.13
CA LEU A 85 -2.24 9.08 -3.75
C LEU A 85 -3.58 9.21 -3.01
N LEU A 86 -4.70 9.32 -3.74
CA LEU A 86 -6.05 9.36 -3.18
C LEU A 86 -6.63 7.97 -2.90
N ARG A 87 -6.04 6.91 -3.46
CA ARG A 87 -6.50 5.54 -3.18
C ARG A 87 -6.23 5.19 -1.72
N PRO A 88 -7.18 4.54 -1.02
CA PRO A 88 -6.88 3.92 0.27
C PRO A 88 -5.69 2.97 0.06
N GLN A 89 -4.63 3.16 0.85
CA GLN A 89 -3.48 2.24 0.80
C GLN A 89 -3.97 0.93 1.37
N ARG A 90 -4.16 -0.07 0.52
CA ARG A 90 -4.58 -1.41 0.93
C ARG A 90 -3.42 -2.10 1.63
N PRO A 91 -3.66 -2.81 2.75
CA PRO A 91 -2.61 -3.59 3.41
C PRO A 91 -1.93 -4.56 2.43
N ASN A 92 -0.61 -4.58 2.40
CA ASN A 92 0.14 -5.53 1.57
C ASN A 92 1.60 -5.64 2.01
N ASN A 93 2.25 -6.73 1.63
CA ASN A 93 3.69 -6.97 1.80
C ASN A 93 4.35 -7.40 0.47
N LEU A 94 3.78 -6.97 -0.67
CA LEU A 94 4.23 -7.41 -1.99
C LEU A 94 5.68 -6.95 -2.24
N PRO A 95 6.61 -7.85 -2.62
CA PRO A 95 7.96 -7.48 -2.99
C PRO A 95 7.99 -6.51 -4.17
N ALA A 96 8.84 -5.49 -4.09
CA ALA A 96 9.03 -4.53 -5.18
C ALA A 96 9.54 -5.23 -6.45
N GLN A 97 8.82 -5.04 -7.55
CA GLN A 97 9.20 -5.53 -8.87
C GLN A 97 10.18 -4.57 -9.53
N LEU A 98 11.49 -4.83 -9.38
CA LEU A 98 12.55 -3.93 -9.87
C LEU A 98 12.65 -3.83 -11.40
N THR A 99 12.04 -4.76 -12.13
CA THR A 99 11.96 -4.69 -13.60
C THR A 99 10.54 -4.96 -14.09
N PRO A 100 10.12 -4.34 -15.21
CA PRO A 100 8.79 -4.58 -15.76
C PRO A 100 8.66 -6.02 -16.27
N LEU A 101 7.45 -6.59 -16.16
CA LEU A 101 7.12 -7.89 -16.73
C LEU A 101 6.63 -7.71 -18.17
N ILE A 102 7.48 -8.01 -19.15
CA ILE A 102 7.22 -7.74 -20.57
C ILE A 102 6.50 -8.91 -21.24
N GLY A 103 5.47 -8.63 -22.05
CA GLY A 103 4.84 -9.61 -22.94
C GLY A 103 3.96 -10.63 -22.21
N ARG A 104 3.44 -10.27 -21.05
CA ARG A 104 2.61 -11.11 -20.16
C ARG A 104 1.27 -10.47 -19.82
N GLU A 105 0.87 -9.44 -20.55
CA GLU A 105 -0.34 -8.66 -20.30
C GLU A 105 -1.60 -9.52 -20.45
N SER A 106 -1.60 -10.45 -21.42
CA SER A 106 -2.67 -11.43 -21.62
C SER A 106 -2.78 -12.41 -20.45
N ASP A 107 -1.65 -12.90 -19.94
CA ASP A 107 -1.59 -13.81 -18.81
C ASP A 107 -2.09 -13.12 -17.53
N ILE A 108 -1.65 -11.89 -17.27
CA ILE A 108 -2.15 -11.07 -16.15
C ILE A 108 -3.67 -10.94 -16.24
N THR A 109 -4.18 -10.58 -17.42
CA THR A 109 -5.63 -10.42 -17.65
C THR A 109 -6.40 -11.71 -17.39
N ALA A 110 -5.87 -12.86 -17.84
CA ALA A 110 -6.49 -14.15 -17.66
C ALA A 110 -6.56 -14.57 -16.18
N VAL A 111 -5.44 -14.43 -15.46
CA VAL A 111 -5.37 -14.76 -14.03
C VAL A 111 -6.26 -13.82 -13.22
N ARG A 112 -6.21 -12.51 -13.49
CA ARG A 112 -7.07 -11.49 -12.88
C ARG A 112 -8.54 -11.86 -13.03
N ARG A 113 -8.99 -12.16 -14.26
CA ARG A 113 -10.38 -12.54 -14.52
C ARG A 113 -10.82 -13.76 -13.71
N ARG A 114 -9.94 -14.77 -13.61
CA ARG A 114 -10.23 -15.96 -12.81
C ARG A 114 -10.30 -15.63 -11.32
N LEU A 115 -9.36 -14.84 -10.81
CA LEU A 115 -9.30 -14.50 -9.38
C LEU A 115 -10.49 -13.65 -8.91
N LEU A 116 -11.06 -12.83 -9.78
CA LEU A 116 -12.20 -11.94 -9.47
C LEU A 116 -13.56 -12.56 -9.79
N ALA A 117 -13.60 -13.80 -10.27
CA ALA A 117 -14.86 -14.50 -10.46
C ALA A 117 -15.42 -14.93 -9.09
N ASP A 118 -16.73 -14.77 -8.88
CA ASP A 118 -17.39 -15.03 -7.58
C ASP A 118 -17.21 -16.46 -7.06
N ASP A 119 -16.90 -17.42 -7.94
CA ASP A 119 -16.73 -18.84 -7.63
C ASP A 119 -15.26 -19.24 -7.37
N ALA A 120 -14.30 -18.36 -7.65
CA ALA A 120 -12.88 -18.68 -7.57
C ALA A 120 -12.29 -18.40 -6.19
N ARG A 121 -11.96 -19.46 -5.45
CA ARG A 121 -11.27 -19.37 -4.14
C ARG A 121 -9.76 -19.61 -4.22
N LEU A 122 -9.29 -20.27 -5.28
CA LEU A 122 -7.89 -20.63 -5.46
C LEU A 122 -7.57 -20.66 -6.95
N VAL A 123 -6.45 -20.02 -7.33
CA VAL A 123 -5.89 -20.08 -8.67
C VAL A 123 -4.45 -20.60 -8.57
N THR A 124 -4.18 -21.72 -9.24
CA THR A 124 -2.85 -22.34 -9.26
C THR A 124 -2.17 -22.07 -10.59
N LEU A 125 -0.99 -21.44 -10.55
CA LEU A 125 -0.15 -21.24 -11.73
C LEU A 125 0.81 -22.42 -11.89
N VAL A 126 0.67 -23.16 -12.98
CA VAL A 126 1.51 -24.33 -13.29
C VAL A 126 2.35 -24.04 -14.53
N GLY A 127 3.59 -24.54 -14.56
CA GLY A 127 4.49 -24.38 -15.70
C GLY A 127 5.94 -24.70 -15.37
N PRO A 128 6.83 -24.73 -16.37
CA PRO A 128 8.24 -25.08 -16.20
C PRO A 128 8.98 -24.22 -15.16
N PRO A 129 10.11 -24.71 -14.60
CA PRO A 129 11.00 -23.87 -13.80
C PRO A 129 11.48 -22.67 -14.62
N GLY A 130 11.65 -21.51 -13.97
CA GLY A 130 12.17 -20.30 -14.63
C GLY A 130 11.19 -19.53 -15.53
N VAL A 131 9.99 -20.05 -15.85
CA VAL A 131 9.02 -19.36 -16.73
C VAL A 131 8.43 -18.06 -16.15
N GLY A 132 8.75 -17.74 -14.89
CA GLY A 132 8.33 -16.49 -14.25
C GLY A 132 7.00 -16.54 -13.50
N LYS A 133 6.52 -17.73 -13.08
CA LYS A 133 5.24 -17.89 -12.36
C LYS A 133 5.10 -16.96 -11.14
N THR A 134 6.12 -16.91 -10.29
CA THR A 134 6.15 -16.02 -9.11
C THR A 134 6.09 -14.55 -9.53
N ARG A 135 6.74 -14.20 -10.64
CA ARG A 135 6.75 -12.83 -11.13
C ARG A 135 5.38 -12.43 -11.69
N LEU A 136 4.73 -13.35 -12.40
CA LEU A 136 3.35 -13.20 -12.87
C LEU A 136 2.36 -13.07 -11.71
N SER A 137 2.44 -13.94 -10.70
CA SER A 137 1.53 -13.86 -9.53
C SER A 137 1.69 -12.54 -8.78
N LEU A 138 2.92 -12.05 -8.62
CA LEU A 138 3.17 -10.76 -7.97
C LEU A 138 2.65 -9.58 -8.80
N ALA A 139 2.81 -9.61 -10.13
CA ALA A 139 2.24 -8.59 -11.01
C ALA A 139 0.70 -8.57 -10.95
N VAL A 140 0.07 -9.74 -10.95
CA VAL A 140 -1.39 -9.87 -10.76
C VAL A 140 -1.81 -9.36 -9.39
N ALA A 141 -1.07 -9.70 -8.33
CA ALA A 141 -1.35 -9.25 -6.97
C ALA A 141 -1.35 -7.71 -6.85
N GLU A 142 -0.42 -7.05 -7.54
CA GLU A 142 -0.37 -5.59 -7.60
C GLU A 142 -1.56 -5.00 -8.40
N ASP A 143 -1.93 -5.62 -9.53
CA ASP A 143 -3.06 -5.18 -10.36
C ASP A 143 -4.42 -5.33 -9.66
N VAL A 144 -4.57 -6.35 -8.81
CA VAL A 144 -5.81 -6.60 -8.07
C VAL A 144 -5.89 -5.94 -6.71
N LEU A 145 -4.81 -5.31 -6.24
CA LEU A 145 -4.69 -4.80 -4.88
C LEU A 145 -5.90 -3.95 -4.44
N ASP A 146 -6.35 -3.03 -5.29
CA ASP A 146 -7.44 -2.10 -4.96
C ASP A 146 -8.83 -2.77 -4.89
N GLN A 147 -8.95 -3.99 -5.39
CA GLN A 147 -10.20 -4.76 -5.46
C GLN A 147 -10.44 -5.59 -4.21
N PHE A 148 -9.42 -5.74 -3.35
CA PHE A 148 -9.53 -6.45 -2.07
C PHE A 148 -9.44 -5.45 -0.92
N ASP A 149 -10.54 -5.28 -0.19
CA ASP A 149 -10.63 -4.31 0.90
C ASP A 149 -9.63 -4.60 2.03
N ASP A 150 -9.45 -5.87 2.35
CA ASP A 150 -8.51 -6.38 3.36
C ASP A 150 -7.06 -6.45 2.87
N GLY A 151 -6.82 -6.17 1.57
CA GLY A 151 -5.50 -6.14 0.96
C GLY A 151 -5.03 -7.46 0.34
N VAL A 152 -3.77 -7.49 -0.09
CA VAL A 152 -3.16 -8.62 -0.80
C VAL A 152 -1.78 -8.92 -0.24
N PHE A 153 -1.53 -10.18 0.12
CA PHE A 153 -0.32 -10.60 0.82
C PHE A 153 0.41 -11.72 0.09
N PHE A 154 1.74 -11.62 0.10
CA PHE A 154 2.66 -12.61 -0.39
C PHE A 154 3.21 -13.44 0.77
N VAL A 155 2.96 -14.76 0.72
CA VAL A 155 3.47 -15.74 1.69
C VAL A 155 4.50 -16.61 0.99
N ARG A 156 5.77 -16.48 1.39
CA ARG A 156 6.84 -17.35 0.87
C ARG A 156 6.82 -18.69 1.60
N LEU A 157 6.30 -19.71 0.93
CA LEU A 157 6.29 -21.08 1.45
C LEU A 157 7.54 -21.89 1.06
N ALA A 158 8.42 -21.36 0.21
CA ALA A 158 9.67 -22.03 -0.18
C ALA A 158 10.56 -22.52 1.00
N PRO A 159 10.69 -21.79 2.12
CA PRO A 159 11.46 -22.27 3.28
C PRO A 159 10.66 -23.16 4.25
N VAL A 160 9.36 -23.35 4.03
CA VAL A 160 8.50 -24.15 4.93
C VAL A 160 8.65 -25.62 4.58
N THR A 161 9.25 -26.40 5.48
CA THR A 161 9.48 -27.84 5.29
C THR A 161 8.46 -28.72 6.01
N ASP A 162 7.75 -28.16 7.00
CA ASP A 162 6.74 -28.84 7.80
C ASP A 162 5.35 -28.22 7.52
N PRO A 163 4.35 -29.01 7.10
CA PRO A 163 2.98 -28.54 6.87
C PRO A 163 2.37 -27.78 8.05
N ASP A 164 2.72 -28.14 9.29
CA ASP A 164 2.17 -27.51 10.49
C ASP A 164 2.64 -26.04 10.65
N GLN A 165 3.72 -25.66 9.97
CA GLN A 165 4.26 -24.30 9.98
C GLN A 165 3.57 -23.36 8.99
N VAL A 166 2.74 -23.88 8.07
CA VAL A 166 2.08 -23.06 7.03
C VAL A 166 1.19 -21.99 7.66
N ALA A 167 0.41 -22.34 8.69
CA ALA A 167 -0.46 -21.39 9.38
C ALA A 167 0.36 -20.26 10.05
N GLY A 168 1.50 -20.61 10.66
CA GLY A 168 2.42 -19.65 11.25
C GLY A 168 3.03 -18.70 10.22
N ALA A 169 3.45 -19.23 9.06
CA ALA A 169 3.99 -18.43 7.97
C ALA A 169 2.96 -17.43 7.40
N ILE A 170 1.70 -17.85 7.27
CA ILE A 170 0.59 -16.97 6.86
C ILE A 170 0.36 -15.87 7.90
N ALA A 171 0.28 -16.23 9.18
CA ALA A 171 0.04 -15.26 10.24
C ALA A 171 1.15 -14.20 10.33
N GLN A 172 2.41 -14.62 10.21
CA GLN A 172 3.55 -13.69 10.15
C GLN A 172 3.46 -12.75 8.95
N ALA A 173 3.09 -13.24 7.76
CA ALA A 173 2.93 -12.41 6.58
C ALA A 173 1.82 -11.36 6.74
N LEU A 174 0.78 -11.69 7.51
CA LEU A 174 -0.33 -10.80 7.86
C LEU A 174 -0.02 -9.87 9.05
N GLY A 175 1.17 -9.96 9.65
CA GLY A 175 1.55 -9.17 10.83
C GLY A 175 0.80 -9.57 12.12
N MET A 176 0.21 -10.76 12.15
CA MET A 176 -0.49 -11.29 13.32
C MET A 176 0.48 -12.03 14.24
N GLN A 177 0.33 -11.82 15.55
CA GLN A 177 0.98 -12.67 16.54
C GLN A 177 0.08 -13.88 16.83
N MET A 178 0.57 -15.07 16.52
CA MET A 178 -0.10 -16.31 16.91
C MET A 178 0.16 -16.55 18.40
N SER A 179 -0.79 -16.20 19.25
CA SER A 179 -0.79 -16.75 20.62
C SER A 179 -1.09 -18.24 20.50
N GLY A 180 -0.11 -19.07 20.90
CA GLY A 180 -0.34 -20.51 21.07
C GLY A 180 -1.43 -20.79 22.12
N PRO A 181 -1.95 -22.02 22.20
CA PRO A 181 -2.89 -22.39 23.25
C PRO A 181 -2.24 -22.13 24.61
N ASN A 182 -2.83 -21.23 25.39
CA ASN A 182 -2.46 -21.02 26.77
C ASN A 182 -2.72 -22.35 27.50
N PRO A 183 -1.70 -23.03 28.07
CA PRO A 183 -1.97 -24.19 28.92
C PRO A 183 -2.90 -23.75 30.05
N PRO A 184 -3.91 -24.54 30.44
CA PRO A 184 -4.75 -24.18 31.56
C PRO A 184 -3.85 -24.07 32.80
N GLU A 185 -3.84 -22.90 33.43
CA GLU A 185 -3.32 -22.73 34.78
C GLU A 185 -4.13 -23.66 35.69
N LEU A 186 -3.51 -24.77 36.08
CA LEU A 186 -4.01 -25.61 37.16
C LEU A 186 -3.82 -24.81 38.45
N GLN A 187 -4.94 -24.30 38.99
CA GLN A 187 -5.06 -23.94 40.40
C GLN A 187 -5.33 -25.19 41.24
#